data_AF-A0A397ACN0-F1
#
_entry.id   AF-A0A397ACN0-F1
#
_cell.length_a   1.000
_cell.length_b   1.000
_cell.length_c   1.000
_cell.angle_alpha   90.00
_cell.angle_beta   90.00
_cell.angle_gamma   90.00
#
_symmetry.space_group_name_H-M   'P 1'
#
loop_
_entity.id
_entity.type
_entity.pdbx_description
1 polymer ?
#
loop_
_entity_poly.entity_id
_entity_poly.type
_entity_poly.pdbx_seq_one_letter_code
_entity_poly.pdbx_strand_id
1 'polypeptide(L)'
;MSCYLWGFQSNIGVCVNFEDHGGVWQFLSPSLSQRLPLRGIVWKNHLQSNKTIDRLHVNFQQLASSSSGGHVDTTGLVHMFVVKCEDMDTYKAKVKPSLSAWVDRMTLHGHEWLVLYVPLGTQMPSSTSVARGLGLSALTQTFRDTSKVYRKIFDRMKGDFADNQKSKLDRFCKIDVLDGSSGVPGQQQQHESQWSEVLIKLKACIMDAFDARCAEYEDQLRVLDGKVTYLLKC
;
A
#
# COMPACT_ATOMS: atom_id res chain seq x y z
N MET A 1 -34.65 9.07 -13.97
CA MET A 1 -34.20 9.86 -15.14
C MET A 1 -32.73 10.19 -14.91
N SER A 2 -31.85 9.22 -15.13
CA SER A 2 -31.14 8.98 -16.40
C SER A 2 -29.91 9.88 -16.53
N CYS A 3 -28.83 9.46 -15.86
CA CYS A 3 -27.45 9.72 -16.28
C CYS A 3 -26.72 8.38 -16.34
N TYR A 4 -27.31 7.43 -17.08
CA TYR A 4 -26.57 6.39 -17.78
C TYR A 4 -26.73 6.73 -19.26
N LEU A 5 -25.68 6.51 -20.06
CA LEU A 5 -25.50 6.87 -21.48
C LEU A 5 -24.53 8.05 -21.64
N TRP A 6 -23.41 7.77 -22.30
CA TRP A 6 -22.15 8.54 -22.40
C TRP A 6 -21.16 8.29 -21.25
N GLY A 7 -20.64 7.05 -21.20
CA GLY A 7 -19.51 6.60 -20.40
C GLY A 7 -18.18 7.20 -20.85
N PHE A 8 -18.06 8.51 -20.78
CA PHE A 8 -16.80 9.25 -20.82
C PHE A 8 -16.77 10.22 -19.64
N GLN A 9 -16.91 9.66 -18.43
CA GLN A 9 -16.46 10.38 -17.25
C GLN A 9 -14.95 10.24 -17.24
N SER A 10 -14.27 11.30 -17.67
CA SER A 10 -12.83 11.47 -17.62
C SER A 10 -12.33 11.24 -16.18
N ASN A 11 -12.09 9.98 -15.84
CA ASN A 11 -11.49 9.58 -14.57
C ASN A 11 -9.97 9.74 -14.74
N ILE A 12 -9.52 10.99 -14.87
CA ILE A 12 -8.11 11.36 -15.01
C ILE A 12 -7.46 11.24 -13.63
N GLY A 13 -7.40 10.01 -13.13
CA GLY A 13 -6.83 9.65 -11.85
C GLY A 13 -6.05 8.35 -11.98
N VAL A 14 -5.00 8.21 -11.16
CA VAL A 14 -4.19 7.00 -11.12
C VAL A 14 -4.94 5.91 -10.36
N CYS A 15 -4.95 4.69 -10.89
CA CYS A 15 -5.49 3.54 -10.19
C CYS A 15 -4.41 2.88 -9.31
N VAL A 16 -4.75 2.59 -8.06
CA VAL A 16 -3.95 1.78 -7.13
C VAL A 16 -4.76 0.54 -6.81
N ASN A 17 -4.26 -0.62 -7.21
CA ASN A 17 -4.88 -1.89 -6.85
C ASN A 17 -4.48 -2.30 -5.43
N PHE A 18 -5.36 -3.00 -4.71
CA PHE A 18 -5.01 -3.54 -3.40
C PHE A 18 -5.58 -4.93 -3.15
N GLU A 19 -4.84 -5.75 -2.40
CA GLU A 19 -5.29 -7.03 -1.84
C GLU A 19 -5.42 -6.89 -0.32
N ASP A 20 -6.61 -7.13 0.23
CA ASP A 20 -6.88 -7.03 1.67
C ASP A 20 -6.86 -8.41 2.35
N HIS A 21 -5.76 -8.68 3.05
CA HIS A 21 -5.49 -9.91 3.80
C HIS A 21 -5.91 -9.82 5.28
N GLY A 22 -6.80 -8.91 5.64
CA GLY A 22 -7.28 -8.75 7.00
C GLY A 22 -8.74 -8.30 7.13
N GLY A 23 -9.41 -7.97 6.02
CA GLY A 23 -10.71 -7.32 6.04
C GLY A 23 -10.67 -5.95 6.71
N VAL A 24 -9.53 -5.26 6.61
CA VAL A 24 -9.26 -4.01 7.34
C VAL A 24 -9.40 -2.77 6.47
N TRP A 25 -9.59 -2.91 5.16
CA TRP A 25 -9.72 -1.80 4.23
C TRP A 25 -10.83 -0.82 4.61
N GLN A 26 -11.94 -1.34 5.15
CA GLN A 26 -13.08 -0.53 5.61
C GLN A 26 -12.70 0.52 6.67
N PHE A 27 -11.64 0.28 7.45
CA PHE A 27 -11.15 1.22 8.46
C PHE A 27 -10.20 2.27 7.88
N LEU A 28 -9.54 1.94 6.77
CA LEU A 28 -8.55 2.79 6.09
C LEU A 28 -9.20 3.73 5.09
N SER A 29 -10.18 3.23 4.34
CA SER A 29 -10.79 3.91 3.20
C SER A 29 -11.32 5.32 3.56
N PRO A 30 -12.08 5.54 4.65
CA PRO A 30 -12.55 6.88 5.00
C PRO A 30 -11.41 7.87 5.24
N SER A 31 -10.36 7.43 5.92
CA SER A 31 -9.19 8.26 6.23
C SER A 31 -8.34 8.55 5.00
N LEU A 32 -8.21 7.60 4.08
CA LEU A 32 -7.59 7.80 2.78
C LEU A 32 -8.37 8.82 1.94
N SER A 33 -9.69 8.66 1.83
CA SER A 33 -10.54 9.55 1.03
C SER A 33 -10.46 11.00 1.49
N GLN A 34 -10.38 11.26 2.79
CA GLN A 34 -10.21 12.62 3.34
C GLN A 34 -8.86 13.27 2.97
N ARG A 35 -7.84 12.45 2.68
CA ARG A 35 -6.48 12.89 2.35
C ARG A 35 -6.21 12.99 0.84
N LEU A 36 -7.20 12.67 0.03
CA LEU A 36 -7.15 12.80 -1.43
C LEU A 36 -7.80 14.11 -1.92
N PRO A 37 -7.42 14.63 -3.10
CA PRO A 37 -6.35 14.14 -3.98
C PRO A 37 -4.95 14.38 -3.36
N LEU A 38 -3.96 13.59 -3.79
CA LEU A 38 -2.57 13.83 -3.41
C LEU A 38 -2.14 15.20 -3.95
N ARG A 39 -1.49 16.01 -3.13
CA ARG A 39 -1.05 17.36 -3.50
C ARG A 39 0.46 17.55 -3.45
N GLY A 40 0.95 18.52 -4.22
CA GLY A 40 2.34 18.97 -4.17
C GLY A 40 3.34 17.85 -4.42
N ILE A 41 3.10 17.03 -5.44
CA ILE A 41 4.01 15.97 -5.82
C ILE A 41 5.09 16.57 -6.71
N VAL A 42 6.35 16.52 -6.27
CA VAL A 42 7.49 16.94 -7.08
C VAL A 42 8.06 15.72 -7.77
N TRP A 43 8.13 15.77 -9.09
CA TRP A 43 8.67 14.72 -9.94
C TRP A 43 9.82 15.29 -10.78
N LYS A 44 10.86 14.50 -11.01
CA LYS A 44 11.93 14.85 -11.96
C LYS A 44 11.70 14.08 -13.24
N ASN A 45 11.44 14.80 -14.33
CA ASN A 45 11.38 14.16 -15.64
C ASN A 45 12.78 13.66 -16.07
N HIS A 46 12.83 12.75 -17.05
CA HIS A 46 14.06 12.26 -17.70
C HIS A 46 15.06 13.38 -18.08
N LEU A 47 14.57 14.58 -18.42
CA LEU A 47 15.39 15.77 -18.69
C LEU A 47 15.94 16.48 -17.43
N GLN A 48 15.88 15.85 -16.25
CA GLN A 48 16.26 16.39 -14.95
C GLN A 48 15.54 17.70 -14.55
N SER A 49 14.42 18.01 -15.22
CA SER A 49 13.57 19.16 -14.87
C SER A 49 12.55 18.76 -13.82
N ASN A 50 12.45 19.55 -12.75
CA ASN A 50 11.42 19.38 -11.74
C ASN A 50 10.06 19.78 -12.34
N LYS A 51 9.09 18.87 -12.25
CA LYS A 51 7.67 19.08 -12.53
C LYS A 51 6.90 18.96 -11.22
N THR A 52 5.90 19.80 -11.05
CA THR A 52 5.01 19.74 -9.89
C THR A 52 3.63 19.33 -10.35
N ILE A 53 3.13 18.24 -9.77
CA ILE A 53 1.72 17.83 -9.90
C ILE A 53 1.00 18.40 -8.68
N ASP A 54 0.21 19.45 -8.91
CA ASP A 54 -0.52 20.14 -7.84
C ASP A 54 -1.60 19.25 -7.22
N ARG A 55 -2.35 18.52 -8.05
CA ARG A 55 -3.41 17.61 -7.62
C ARG A 55 -3.39 16.34 -8.46
N LEU A 56 -3.24 15.20 -7.78
CA LEU A 56 -3.32 13.87 -8.38
C LEU A 56 -4.48 13.10 -7.74
N HIS A 57 -5.49 12.80 -8.55
CA HIS A 57 -6.59 11.93 -8.14
C HIS A 57 -6.08 10.49 -8.10
N VAL A 58 -6.38 9.79 -7.01
CA VAL A 58 -6.03 8.38 -6.82
C VAL A 58 -7.31 7.60 -6.55
N ASN A 59 -7.50 6.54 -7.31
CA ASN A 59 -8.62 5.62 -7.18
C ASN A 59 -8.09 4.29 -6.64
N PHE A 60 -8.71 3.77 -5.59
CA PHE A 60 -8.35 2.47 -5.03
C PHE A 60 -9.31 1.39 -5.51
N GLN A 61 -8.79 0.28 -6.02
CA GLN A 61 -9.59 -0.83 -6.52
C GLN A 61 -9.12 -2.15 -5.91
N GLN A 62 -10.05 -2.88 -5.28
CA GLN A 62 -9.75 -4.18 -4.70
C GLN A 62 -9.55 -5.21 -5.81
N LEU A 63 -8.45 -5.94 -5.75
CA LEU A 63 -8.20 -7.07 -6.63
C LEU A 63 -8.86 -8.31 -6.01
N ALA A 64 -9.76 -8.94 -6.76
CA ALA A 64 -10.32 -10.21 -6.33
C ALA A 64 -9.21 -11.25 -6.28
N SER A 65 -9.10 -11.99 -5.17
CA SER A 65 -8.25 -13.17 -5.05
C SER A 65 -8.82 -14.27 -5.95
N SER A 66 -8.50 -14.22 -7.24
CA SER A 66 -9.09 -15.07 -8.27
C SER A 66 -8.70 -16.53 -8.07
N SER A 67 -9.62 -17.31 -7.48
CA SER A 67 -9.64 -18.78 -7.56
C SER A 67 -10.26 -19.31 -8.86
N SER A 68 -10.62 -18.42 -9.80
CA SER A 68 -11.15 -18.77 -11.12
C SER A 68 -10.37 -18.02 -12.20
N GLY A 69 -9.91 -18.74 -13.22
CA GLY A 69 -8.95 -18.30 -14.24
C GLY A 69 -9.40 -17.20 -15.21
N GLY A 70 -10.10 -16.17 -14.72
CA GLY A 70 -10.27 -14.91 -15.43
C GLY A 70 -9.01 -14.05 -15.32
N HIS A 71 -8.69 -13.34 -16.40
CA HIS A 71 -7.61 -12.36 -16.42
C HIS A 71 -7.81 -11.36 -15.27
N VAL A 72 -6.86 -11.33 -14.33
CA VAL A 72 -6.85 -10.33 -13.27
C VAL A 72 -6.35 -9.04 -13.91
N ASP A 73 -7.23 -8.07 -14.07
CA ASP A 73 -6.87 -6.74 -14.60
C ASP A 73 -5.96 -6.02 -13.60
N THR A 74 -4.65 -6.26 -13.71
CA THR A 74 -3.59 -5.55 -12.96
C THR A 74 -3.22 -4.24 -13.65
N THR A 75 -4.23 -3.48 -14.08
CA THR A 75 -4.01 -2.22 -14.81
C THR A 75 -3.65 -1.05 -13.89
N GLY A 76 -3.59 -1.28 -12.57
CA GLY A 76 -3.16 -0.30 -11.59
C GLY A 76 -1.69 0.05 -11.73
N LEU A 77 -1.39 1.32 -11.47
CA LEU A 77 -0.02 1.83 -11.51
C LEU A 77 0.80 1.36 -10.31
N VAL A 78 0.14 1.22 -9.14
CA VAL A 78 0.73 0.73 -7.90
C VAL A 78 -0.16 -0.34 -7.30
N HIS A 79 0.46 -1.33 -6.65
CA HIS A 79 -0.22 -2.44 -5.98
C HIS A 79 0.03 -2.41 -4.47
N MET A 80 -1.01 -2.53 -3.66
CA MET A 80 -0.91 -2.51 -2.20
C MET A 80 -1.27 -3.86 -1.59
N PHE A 81 -0.42 -4.37 -0.71
CA PHE A 81 -0.73 -5.51 0.14
C PHE A 81 -1.16 -5.01 1.51
N VAL A 82 -2.45 -5.08 1.81
CA VAL A 82 -3.00 -4.62 3.09
C VAL A 82 -3.13 -5.82 4.00
N VAL A 83 -2.50 -5.78 5.18
CA VAL A 83 -2.43 -6.96 6.05
C VAL A 83 -2.73 -6.64 7.50
N LYS A 84 -3.57 -7.48 8.09
CA LYS A 84 -3.73 -7.59 9.53
C LYS A 84 -2.95 -8.79 10.03
N CYS A 85 -2.16 -8.59 11.08
CA CYS A 85 -1.48 -9.67 11.79
C CYS A 85 -1.38 -9.28 13.25
N GLU A 86 -1.67 -10.20 14.17
CA GLU A 86 -1.75 -9.87 15.59
C GLU A 86 -0.73 -10.66 16.42
N ASP A 87 -0.19 -11.74 15.88
CA ASP A 87 0.77 -12.62 16.56
C ASP A 87 1.84 -13.15 15.58
N MET A 88 2.97 -13.56 16.16
CA MET A 88 4.16 -13.99 15.40
C MET A 88 3.97 -15.35 14.72
N ASP A 89 3.14 -16.22 15.27
CA ASP A 89 2.92 -17.56 14.74
C ASP A 89 2.07 -17.47 13.46
N THR A 90 1.01 -16.68 13.48
CA THR A 90 0.22 -16.29 12.31
C THR A 90 1.09 -15.60 11.26
N TYR A 91 1.99 -14.70 11.67
CA TYR A 91 2.92 -14.06 10.74
C TYR A 91 3.76 -15.10 9.98
N LYS A 92 4.42 -16.00 10.70
CA LYS A 92 5.31 -17.02 10.10
C LYS A 92 4.54 -18.05 9.26
N ALA A 93 3.39 -18.49 9.74
CA ALA A 93 2.64 -19.58 9.12
C ALA A 93 1.80 -19.13 7.92
N LYS A 94 1.29 -17.89 7.90
CA LYS A 94 0.32 -17.43 6.89
C LYS A 94 0.78 -16.17 6.17
N VAL A 95 1.15 -15.12 6.91
CA VAL A 95 1.43 -13.81 6.31
C VAL A 95 2.72 -13.84 5.49
N LYS A 96 3.82 -14.33 6.05
CA LYS A 96 5.12 -14.34 5.37
C LYS A 96 5.08 -15.13 4.05
N PRO A 97 4.54 -16.37 3.98
CA PRO A 97 4.42 -17.08 2.71
C PRO A 97 3.52 -16.35 1.70
N SER A 98 2.38 -15.83 2.14
CA SER A 98 1.44 -15.10 1.28
C SER A 98 2.06 -13.82 0.72
N LEU A 99 2.74 -13.05 1.56
CA LEU A 99 3.41 -11.81 1.18
C LEU A 99 4.61 -12.10 0.27
N SER A 100 5.39 -13.16 0.52
CA SER A 100 6.48 -13.59 -0.37
C SER A 100 5.96 -13.87 -1.76
N ALA A 101 4.96 -14.75 -1.88
CA ALA A 101 4.37 -15.09 -3.17
C ALA A 101 3.77 -13.86 -3.87
N TRP A 102 3.23 -12.90 -3.12
CA TRP A 102 2.71 -11.65 -3.67
C TRP A 102 3.82 -10.72 -4.18
N VAL A 103 4.87 -10.50 -3.39
CA VAL A 103 6.04 -9.68 -3.78
C VAL A 103 6.73 -10.28 -5.00
N ASP A 104 6.87 -11.60 -5.06
CA ASP A 104 7.45 -12.30 -6.20
C ASP A 104 6.60 -12.07 -7.47
N ARG A 105 5.27 -12.12 -7.37
CA ARG A 105 4.37 -11.79 -8.49
C ARG A 105 4.52 -10.34 -8.94
N MET A 106 4.52 -9.38 -8.00
CA MET A 106 4.67 -7.96 -8.35
C MET A 106 6.01 -7.69 -9.01
N THR A 107 7.08 -8.30 -8.51
CA THR A 107 8.43 -8.18 -9.07
C THR A 107 8.53 -8.81 -10.45
N LEU A 108 7.92 -9.98 -10.66
CA LEU A 108 7.89 -10.66 -11.97
C LEU A 108 7.20 -9.80 -13.04
N HIS A 109 6.11 -9.13 -12.67
CA HIS A 109 5.36 -8.25 -13.58
C HIS A 109 5.91 -6.82 -13.66
N GLY A 110 7.00 -6.50 -12.94
CA GLY A 110 7.55 -5.14 -12.90
C GLY A 110 6.60 -4.10 -12.30
N HIS A 111 5.65 -4.54 -11.47
CA HIS A 111 4.69 -3.64 -10.84
C HIS A 111 5.30 -2.99 -9.61
N GLU A 112 5.09 -1.70 -9.46
CA GLU A 112 5.43 -1.00 -8.22
C GLU A 112 4.44 -1.36 -7.11
N TRP A 113 4.97 -1.55 -5.90
CA TRP A 113 4.18 -2.09 -4.80
C TRP A 113 4.47 -1.42 -3.45
N LEU A 114 3.52 -1.54 -2.52
CA LEU A 114 3.62 -1.07 -1.13
C LEU A 114 2.90 -2.06 -0.20
N VAL A 115 3.42 -2.25 1.02
CA VAL A 115 2.81 -3.09 2.05
C VAL A 115 2.29 -2.20 3.17
N LEU A 116 1.03 -2.39 3.56
CA LEU A 116 0.38 -1.64 4.63
C LEU A 116 -0.06 -2.60 5.74
N TYR A 117 0.64 -2.54 6.87
CA TYR A 117 0.35 -3.31 8.06
C TYR A 117 -0.61 -2.57 9.00
N VAL A 118 -1.71 -3.23 9.38
CA VAL A 118 -2.81 -2.63 10.11
C VAL A 118 -3.26 -3.55 11.26
N PRO A 119 -2.61 -3.48 12.44
CA PRO A 119 -3.08 -4.19 13.61
C PRO A 119 -4.39 -3.59 14.14
N LEU A 120 -5.31 -4.46 14.55
CA LEU A 120 -6.61 -4.05 15.10
C LEU A 120 -6.74 -4.25 16.61
N GLY A 121 -5.77 -4.85 17.31
CA GLY A 121 -5.93 -5.02 18.77
C GLY A 121 -7.02 -6.02 19.15
N THR A 122 -7.45 -6.87 18.21
CA THR A 122 -8.62 -7.74 18.39
C THR A 122 -8.31 -9.02 19.16
N GLN A 123 -7.03 -9.43 19.21
CA GLN A 123 -6.61 -10.58 19.97
C GLN A 123 -6.37 -10.16 21.42
N MET A 124 -7.32 -10.48 22.30
CA MET A 124 -7.06 -10.43 23.73
C MET A 124 -6.00 -11.49 24.07
N PRO A 125 -4.92 -11.17 24.81
CA PRO A 125 -3.91 -12.15 25.16
C PRO A 125 -4.57 -13.30 25.92
N SER A 126 -4.52 -14.50 25.35
CA SER A 126 -5.13 -15.73 25.87
C SER A 126 -4.48 -16.27 27.15
N SER A 127 -3.55 -15.53 27.75
CA SER A 127 -2.81 -15.94 28.96
C SER A 127 -3.33 -15.33 30.27
N THR A 128 -4.47 -14.64 30.30
CA THR A 128 -5.08 -14.22 31.58
C THR A 128 -6.60 -14.36 31.60
N SER A 129 -7.05 -15.52 32.05
CA SER A 129 -8.41 -15.82 32.50
C SER A 129 -8.84 -15.05 33.77
N VAL A 130 -8.52 -13.75 33.88
CA VAL A 130 -8.84 -12.94 35.08
C VAL A 130 -9.51 -11.58 34.80
N ALA A 131 -9.94 -11.30 33.57
CA ALA A 131 -10.66 -10.06 33.23
C ALA A 131 -12.14 -10.04 33.69
N ARG A 132 -12.43 -10.58 34.88
CA ARG A 132 -13.71 -10.37 35.59
C ARG A 132 -13.57 -9.52 36.86
N GLY A 133 -12.45 -8.83 37.08
CA GLY A 133 -12.35 -7.94 38.25
C GLY A 133 -11.12 -7.04 38.40
N LEU A 134 -10.29 -6.82 37.39
CA LEU A 134 -9.04 -6.05 37.56
C LEU A 134 -9.12 -4.65 36.93
N GLY A 135 -8.73 -3.64 37.71
CA GLY A 135 -8.84 -2.21 37.38
C GLY A 135 -7.94 -1.69 36.26
N LEU A 136 -8.03 -0.37 36.02
CA LEU A 136 -7.41 0.41 34.93
C LEU A 136 -5.92 0.10 34.65
N SER A 137 -5.15 -0.29 35.67
CA SER A 137 -3.73 -0.62 35.55
C SER A 137 -3.46 -1.89 34.73
N ALA A 138 -4.32 -2.91 34.83
CA ALA A 138 -4.17 -4.15 34.07
C ALA A 138 -4.47 -3.92 32.59
N LEU A 139 -5.51 -3.13 32.27
CA LEU A 139 -5.81 -2.71 30.91
C LEU A 139 -4.63 -1.95 30.29
N THR A 140 -4.05 -1.00 31.03
CA THR A 140 -2.89 -0.21 30.55
C THR A 140 -1.67 -1.08 30.24
N GLN A 141 -1.42 -2.13 31.03
CA GLN A 141 -0.33 -3.09 30.77
C GLN A 141 -0.59 -3.92 29.52
N THR A 142 -1.80 -4.46 29.35
CA THR A 142 -2.15 -5.26 28.16
C THR A 142 -2.03 -4.46 26.85
N PHE A 143 -2.40 -3.17 26.85
CA PHE A 143 -2.21 -2.28 25.69
C PHE A 143 -0.72 -2.07 25.36
N ARG A 144 0.14 -1.87 26.37
CA ARG A 144 1.59 -1.69 26.16
C ARG A 144 2.24 -2.94 25.59
N ASP A 145 1.87 -4.12 26.06
CA ASP A 145 2.48 -5.36 25.59
C ASP A 145 2.03 -5.74 24.18
N THR A 146 0.76 -5.46 23.86
CA THR A 146 0.20 -5.59 22.51
C THR A 146 0.93 -4.67 21.50
N SER A 147 1.22 -3.43 21.89
CA SER A 147 2.02 -2.49 21.07
C SER A 147 3.43 -3.00 20.76
N LYS A 148 4.09 -3.68 21.72
CA LYS A 148 5.42 -4.29 21.50
C LYS A 148 5.35 -5.45 20.52
N VAL A 149 4.32 -6.29 20.62
CA VAL A 149 4.11 -7.41 19.68
C VAL A 149 3.96 -6.89 18.26
N TYR A 150 3.14 -5.85 18.05
CA TYR A 150 2.92 -5.29 16.71
C TYR A 150 4.15 -4.63 16.13
N ARG A 151 4.94 -3.93 16.95
CA ARG A 151 6.23 -3.38 16.53
C ARG A 151 7.18 -4.50 16.12
N LYS A 152 7.30 -5.55 16.94
CA LYS A 152 8.15 -6.71 16.64
C LYS A 152 7.76 -7.44 15.35
N ILE A 153 6.46 -7.60 15.08
CA ILE A 153 5.97 -8.19 13.83
C ILE A 153 6.33 -7.29 12.65
N PHE A 154 6.12 -5.98 12.78
CA PHE A 154 6.44 -5.02 11.71
C PHE A 154 7.94 -4.97 11.40
N ASP A 155 8.79 -4.90 12.42
CA ASP A 155 10.26 -4.92 12.24
C ASP A 155 10.73 -6.23 11.62
N ARG A 156 10.12 -7.36 12.04
CA ARG A 156 10.41 -8.67 11.45
C ARG A 156 9.99 -8.73 9.99
N MET A 157 8.82 -8.20 9.66
CA MET A 157 8.30 -8.11 8.29
C MET A 157 9.23 -7.27 7.41
N LYS A 158 9.71 -6.12 7.88
CA LYS A 158 10.71 -5.33 7.15
C LYS A 158 12.01 -6.11 6.95
N GLY A 159 12.52 -6.74 8.00
CA GLY A 159 13.77 -7.49 7.94
C GLY A 159 13.73 -8.71 7.03
N ASP A 160 12.60 -9.44 6.98
CA ASP A 160 12.44 -10.61 6.10
C ASP A 160 12.43 -10.24 4.60
N PHE A 161 12.22 -8.97 4.24
CA PHE A 161 12.07 -8.50 2.86
C PHE A 161 13.08 -7.40 2.46
N ALA A 162 14.06 -7.10 3.33
CA ALA A 162 15.06 -6.06 3.07
C ALA A 162 15.96 -6.37 1.86
N ASP A 163 16.36 -7.63 1.71
CA ASP A 163 17.28 -8.06 0.63
C ASP A 163 16.65 -8.04 -0.77
N ASN A 164 15.32 -8.05 -0.85
CA ASN A 164 14.59 -8.07 -2.13
C ASN A 164 14.33 -6.66 -2.68
N GLN A 165 14.75 -5.61 -1.97
CA GLN A 165 14.52 -4.23 -2.39
C GLN A 165 15.59 -3.73 -3.37
N LYS A 166 15.31 -3.81 -4.67
CA LYS A 166 16.07 -3.07 -5.70
C LYS A 166 15.87 -1.55 -5.60
N SER A 167 14.71 -1.10 -5.10
CA SER A 167 14.39 0.31 -4.92
C SER A 167 14.91 0.83 -3.57
N LYS A 168 15.36 2.09 -3.54
CA LYS A 168 15.74 2.79 -2.30
C LYS A 168 14.53 3.15 -1.41
N LEU A 169 13.31 2.93 -1.90
CA LEU A 169 12.08 3.21 -1.17
C LEU A 169 11.79 2.12 -0.13
N ASP A 170 11.59 2.54 1.12
CA ASP A 170 11.02 1.67 2.16
C ASP A 170 9.56 1.34 1.81
N ARG A 171 9.29 0.06 1.50
CA ARG A 171 8.01 -0.40 0.96
C ARG A 171 6.98 -0.72 2.04
N PHE A 172 7.30 -0.55 3.31
CA PHE A 172 6.45 -0.99 4.42
C PHE A 172 5.92 0.20 5.22
N CYS A 173 4.61 0.23 5.44
CA CYS A 173 3.92 1.22 6.27
C CYS A 173 3.14 0.53 7.39
N LYS A 174 2.94 1.24 8.51
CA LYS A 174 2.11 0.79 9.62
C LYS A 174 1.07 1.85 9.98
N ILE A 175 -0.19 1.44 10.16
CA ILE A 175 -1.26 2.28 10.70
C ILE A 175 -1.92 1.58 11.89
N ASP A 176 -1.87 2.22 13.05
CA ASP A 176 -2.57 1.78 14.25
C ASP A 176 -3.98 2.41 14.27
N VAL A 177 -5.01 1.64 13.91
CA VAL A 177 -6.39 2.15 13.74
C VAL A 177 -6.98 2.69 15.05
N LEU A 178 -6.60 2.13 16.19
CA LEU A 178 -7.12 2.54 17.51
C LEU A 178 -6.61 3.91 17.98
N ASP A 179 -5.47 4.38 17.48
CA ASP A 179 -4.88 5.64 17.93
C ASP A 179 -5.62 6.87 17.35
N GLY A 180 -6.50 6.69 16.36
CA GLY A 180 -7.27 7.78 15.75
C GLY A 180 -8.57 8.17 16.46
N SER A 181 -9.16 7.29 17.30
CA SER A 181 -10.51 7.48 17.85
C SER A 181 -10.59 7.90 19.32
N SER A 182 -9.45 7.98 20.01
CA SER A 182 -9.41 8.08 21.47
C SER A 182 -9.58 9.50 22.03
N GLY A 183 -9.60 10.53 21.17
CA GLY A 183 -9.71 11.94 21.59
C GLY A 183 -8.53 12.44 22.44
N VAL A 184 -7.47 11.63 22.60
CA VAL A 184 -6.27 11.99 23.35
C VAL A 184 -5.34 12.79 22.44
N PRO A 185 -4.92 14.02 22.80
CA PRO A 185 -4.15 14.92 21.92
C PRO A 185 -2.87 14.29 21.32
N GLY A 186 -2.20 13.40 22.05
CA GLY A 186 -0.97 12.74 21.58
C GLY A 186 -1.19 11.60 20.57
N GLN A 187 -2.29 10.85 20.68
CA GLN A 187 -2.55 9.72 19.78
C GLN A 187 -3.01 10.18 18.39
N GLN A 188 -3.75 11.30 18.32
CA GLN A 188 -4.15 11.90 17.04
C GLN A 188 -2.94 12.38 16.23
N GLN A 189 -1.94 12.98 16.88
CA GLN A 189 -0.70 13.42 16.21
C GLN A 189 0.11 12.23 15.67
N GLN A 190 0.20 11.14 16.42
CA GLN A 190 0.87 9.91 15.99
C GLN A 190 0.13 9.29 14.78
N HIS A 191 -1.20 9.21 14.84
CA HIS A 191 -2.02 8.71 13.75
C HIS A 191 -1.83 9.56 12.46
N GLU A 192 -1.79 10.90 12.57
CA GLU A 192 -1.51 11.76 11.41
C GLU A 192 -0.10 11.57 10.85
N SER A 193 0.88 11.30 11.72
CA SER A 193 2.26 11.01 11.30
C SER A 193 2.34 9.69 10.51
N GLN A 194 1.61 8.66 10.93
CA GLN A 194 1.51 7.39 10.21
C GLN A 194 0.87 7.56 8.83
N TRP A 195 -0.22 8.33 8.75
CA TRP A 195 -0.83 8.66 7.46
C TRP A 195 0.10 9.47 6.56
N SER A 196 0.84 10.42 7.13
CA SER A 196 1.82 11.21 6.39
C SER A 196 2.89 10.31 5.75
N GLU A 197 3.39 9.31 6.50
CA GLU A 197 4.33 8.32 6.00
C GLU A 197 3.75 7.50 4.83
N VAL A 198 2.50 7.04 4.97
CA VAL A 198 1.80 6.29 3.91
C VAL A 198 1.65 7.13 2.65
N LEU A 199 1.25 8.39 2.76
CA LEU A 199 1.07 9.27 1.60
C LEU A 199 2.40 9.61 0.92
N ILE A 200 3.48 9.80 1.69
CA ILE A 200 4.82 10.04 1.13
C ILE A 200 5.28 8.82 0.32
N LYS A 201 5.16 7.62 0.89
CA LYS A 201 5.56 6.37 0.23
C LYS A 201 4.67 6.03 -0.97
N LEU A 202 3.37 6.31 -0.87
CA LEU A 202 2.45 6.16 -1.99
C LEU A 202 2.80 7.10 -3.15
N LYS A 203 3.06 8.39 -2.86
CA LYS A 203 3.54 9.34 -3.89
C LYS A 203 4.82 8.83 -4.55
N ALA A 204 5.79 8.36 -3.76
CA ALA A 204 7.04 7.84 -4.28
C ALA A 204 6.82 6.61 -5.18
N CYS A 205 6.01 5.63 -4.75
CA CYS A 205 5.69 4.46 -5.57
C CYS A 205 4.98 4.84 -6.88
N ILE A 206 4.06 5.81 -6.84
CA ILE A 206 3.39 6.30 -8.06
C ILE A 206 4.41 6.94 -9.01
N MET A 207 5.36 7.73 -8.50
CA MET A 207 6.37 8.37 -9.34
C MET A 207 7.34 7.34 -9.94
N ASP A 208 7.83 6.39 -9.13
CA ASP A 208 8.68 5.28 -9.61
C ASP A 208 7.96 4.48 -10.71
N ALA A 209 6.65 4.26 -10.55
CA ALA A 209 5.84 3.54 -11.53
C ALA A 209 5.66 4.34 -12.83
N PHE A 210 5.49 5.66 -12.74
CA PHE A 210 5.45 6.51 -13.93
C PHE A 210 6.79 6.48 -14.66
N ASP A 211 7.91 6.58 -13.94
CA ASP A 211 9.24 6.53 -14.53
C ASP A 211 9.49 5.18 -15.23
N ALA A 212 9.12 4.07 -14.60
CA ALA A 212 9.21 2.73 -15.19
C ALA A 212 8.37 2.63 -16.48
N ARG A 213 7.13 3.12 -16.47
CA ARG A 213 6.27 3.13 -17.66
C ARG A 213 6.83 4.03 -18.76
N CYS A 214 7.38 5.20 -18.43
CA CYS A 214 8.03 6.06 -19.41
C CYS A 214 9.22 5.35 -20.07
N ALA A 215 10.07 4.69 -19.28
CA ALA A 215 11.20 3.92 -19.81
C ALA A 215 10.75 2.76 -20.71
N GLU A 216 9.69 2.03 -20.34
CA GLU A 216 9.09 0.98 -21.19
C GLU A 216 8.59 1.56 -22.53
N TYR A 217 7.87 2.69 -22.50
CA TYR A 217 7.37 3.34 -23.71
C TYR A 217 8.51 3.85 -24.60
N GLU A 218 9.55 4.45 -24.02
CA GLU A 218 10.74 4.89 -24.77
C GLU A 218 11.45 3.75 -25.48
N ASP A 219 11.57 2.58 -24.82
CA ASP A 219 12.19 1.42 -25.42
C ASP A 219 11.33 0.83 -26.56
N GLN A 220 10.01 0.79 -26.38
CA GLN A 220 9.08 0.40 -27.44
C GLN A 220 9.16 1.32 -28.65
N LEU A 221 9.27 2.64 -28.44
CA LEU A 221 9.46 3.61 -29.51
C LEU A 221 10.79 3.39 -30.25
N ARG A 222 11.89 3.14 -29.53
CA ARG A 222 13.20 2.85 -30.12
C ARG A 222 13.18 1.60 -31.00
N VAL A 223 12.50 0.54 -30.56
CA VAL A 223 12.33 -0.68 -31.34
C VAL A 223 11.51 -0.42 -32.61
N LEU A 224 10.46 0.41 -32.52
CA LEU A 224 9.62 0.76 -33.67
C LEU A 224 10.38 1.59 -34.70
N ASP A 225 11.13 2.61 -34.26
CA ASP A 225 11.95 3.47 -35.12
C ASP A 225 13.06 2.67 -35.82
N GLY A 226 13.69 1.73 -35.10
CA GLY A 226 14.62 0.77 -35.68
C GLY A 226 13.97 -0.06 -36.80
N LYS A 227 12.77 -0.63 -36.56
CA LYS A 227 12.03 -1.43 -37.55
C LYS A 227 11.65 -0.61 -38.79
N VAL A 228 11.22 0.63 -38.64
CA VAL A 228 10.92 1.53 -39.77
C VAL A 228 12.18 1.81 -40.59
N THR A 229 13.32 2.01 -39.94
CA THR A 229 14.61 2.21 -40.61
C THR A 229 15.06 0.98 -41.40
N TYR A 230 14.79 -0.23 -40.91
CA TYR A 230 15.07 -1.47 -41.65
C TYR A 230 14.15 -1.62 -42.87
N LEU A 231 12.86 -1.31 -42.74
CA LEU A 231 11.89 -1.41 -43.84
C LEU A 231 12.12 -0.37 -44.96
N LEU A 232 12.74 0.78 -44.66
CA LEU A 232 13.11 1.79 -45.66
C LEU A 232 14.47 1.53 -46.34
N LYS A 233 15.23 0.55 -45.84
CA LYS A 233 16.53 0.13 -46.41
C LYS A 233 16.44 -1.17 -47.22
N CYS A 234 15.28 -1.81 -47.25
CA CYS A 234 14.95 -2.92 -48.14
C CYS A 234 14.15 -2.41 -49.34
#